data_AF-A0A9D5PZ56-F1
#
_entry.id   AF-A0A9D5PZ56-F1
#
_cell.length_a   1.000
_cell.length_b   1.000
_cell.length_c   1.000
_cell.angle_alpha   90.00
_cell.angle_beta   90.00
_cell.angle_gamma   90.00
#
_symmetry.space_group_name_H-M   'P 1'
#
loop_
_entity.id
_entity.type
_entity.pdbx_description
1 polymer ?
#
loop_
_entity_poly.entity_id
_entity_poly.type
_entity_poly.pdbx_seq_one_letter_code
_entity_poly.pdbx_strand_id
1 'polypeptide(L)'
;YNDPGDDFGLTEDGFSHHFDGQTLSYAVIPGLGEEADYEGIDVVGKLALISRGVTTFVEKVNIAAAHGAVGAIIYNNEDGEFSMDLTDAAIPAIAITKADGELLASQKTRTLRFERDFIRYNESGTAGQISDFSSWGTTPSLTLKPDIAGVGGSVLSTVPGGGFGGLSGTSMSAPQLSGIAALMTEKLNDDGITIPTAYPTVIRTTLMNTAVPILQENGAETSPRAQGAGLVNAKAALDAALRLTYTFNDKPKAELSDLIGDTAYLDVKLQNLTHAPLTVTVGVTLTSDGYTELTVDETTGYFSTLTAEADTTSRIMSDDHDGNLNKNAADYSPLTLTLAAGEVRKIPLTVHLDEDYHDALDEIFTSGHFVEGYVYCEADGVSYSMPYMGYRGDWSHGSVLDASYYGDGFSLFGGTLFATHVPDSTVVLEVPDGADIAFSPNGDGYADVLAFGAIYIRNIKGGTMTIRDEAGEVIYTRSIGPVTKTIGYGLSAGFELGWEGDDGFMARYRFPDGLYTITFTYTLDFRSGMTQSHEYTVRIDTEAPVLTDLSLEDGVLTVAAEDVSGIKAIVILEHDGEDAFQESVTDADKAEFDLSGFDGDTLYYEIIDYALNTRVGKLSVAELAK
;
A
#
# COMPACT_ATOMS: atom_id res chain seq x y z
N TYR A 1 -8.31 24.25 -15.69
CA TYR A 1 -7.11 25.03 -15.36
C TYR A 1 -7.57 26.32 -14.71
N ASN A 2 -7.90 26.24 -13.42
CA ASN A 2 -8.19 27.42 -12.61
C ASN A 2 -6.87 28.04 -12.17
N ASP A 3 -6.87 29.37 -12.08
CA ASP A 3 -5.76 30.24 -11.72
C ASP A 3 -5.27 29.93 -10.29
N PRO A 4 -3.99 29.55 -10.06
CA PRO A 4 -3.46 29.21 -8.74
C PRO A 4 -3.08 30.44 -7.89
N GLY A 5 -3.50 31.65 -8.28
CA GLY A 5 -3.10 32.90 -7.63
C GLY A 5 -3.66 33.13 -6.23
N ASP A 6 -4.79 32.51 -5.87
CA ASP A 6 -5.51 32.82 -4.61
C ASP A 6 -5.43 31.71 -3.54
N ASP A 7 -4.86 30.54 -3.85
CA ASP A 7 -4.89 29.36 -2.97
C ASP A 7 -3.68 29.22 -2.03
N PHE A 8 -2.71 30.15 -2.14
CA PHE A 8 -1.59 30.21 -1.19
C PHE A 8 -2.01 30.64 0.22
N GLY A 9 -3.28 30.99 0.46
CA GLY A 9 -3.78 31.35 1.79
C GLY A 9 -4.06 30.15 2.71
N LEU A 10 -4.15 28.94 2.16
CA LEU A 10 -4.65 27.74 2.85
C LEU A 10 -3.66 26.55 2.83
N THR A 11 -2.45 26.75 2.32
CA THR A 11 -1.34 25.76 2.40
C THR A 11 -0.41 26.07 3.59
N GLU A 12 0.40 25.09 4.03
CA GLU A 12 1.38 25.28 5.12
C GLU A 12 2.34 26.47 4.88
N ASP A 13 2.75 26.67 3.62
CA ASP A 13 3.55 27.84 3.20
C ASP A 13 2.79 29.17 3.36
N GLY A 14 1.46 29.12 3.23
CA GLY A 14 0.53 30.24 3.42
C GLY A 14 0.40 30.72 4.85
N PHE A 15 0.47 29.80 5.82
CA PHE A 15 0.24 30.11 7.24
C PHE A 15 1.25 31.13 7.78
N SER A 16 2.55 30.87 7.56
CA SER A 16 3.61 31.77 8.01
C SER A 16 3.58 33.11 7.26
N HIS A 17 3.17 33.11 5.99
CA HIS A 17 2.98 34.31 5.18
C HIS A 17 1.82 35.17 5.70
N HIS A 18 0.70 34.55 6.07
CA HIS A 18 -0.50 35.22 6.57
C HIS A 18 -0.23 35.98 7.87
N PHE A 19 0.59 35.41 8.75
CA PHE A 19 0.92 36.00 10.06
C PHE A 19 2.27 36.73 10.10
N ASP A 20 2.93 36.95 8.96
CA ASP A 20 4.28 37.55 8.94
C ASP A 20 4.35 38.88 9.71
N GLY A 21 5.37 39.00 10.55
CA GLY A 21 5.61 40.15 11.43
C GLY A 21 4.68 40.24 12.65
N GLN A 22 3.68 39.36 12.78
CA GLN A 22 2.73 39.37 13.88
C GLN A 22 3.25 38.61 15.11
N THR A 23 2.72 38.96 16.27
CA THR A 23 2.88 38.18 17.51
C THR A 23 1.49 37.84 18.02
N LEU A 24 1.17 36.55 18.04
CA LEU A 24 -0.16 36.04 18.40
C LEU A 24 -0.09 35.17 19.64
N SER A 25 -1.13 35.23 20.46
CA SER A 25 -1.32 34.25 21.53
C SER A 25 -1.93 32.97 20.98
N TYR A 26 -1.67 31.84 21.63
CA TYR A 26 -2.32 30.56 21.31
C TYR A 26 -2.99 29.94 22.54
N ALA A 27 -4.05 29.18 22.31
CA ALA A 27 -4.72 28.34 23.29
C ALA A 27 -4.40 26.87 23.00
N VAL A 28 -4.18 26.08 24.04
CA VAL A 28 -4.02 24.63 23.93
C VAL A 28 -5.40 24.02 24.09
N ILE A 29 -5.86 23.32 23.06
CA ILE A 29 -7.13 22.62 23.09
C ILE A 29 -6.88 21.25 23.74
N PRO A 30 -7.54 20.93 24.88
CA PRO A 30 -7.43 19.59 25.46
C PRO A 30 -7.97 18.55 24.47
N GLY A 31 -7.52 17.30 24.54
CA GLY A 31 -8.05 16.26 23.65
C GLY A 31 -7.58 16.38 22.19
N LEU A 32 -8.48 16.09 21.25
CA LEU A 32 -8.16 15.89 19.84
C LEU A 32 -8.78 16.96 18.94
N GLY A 33 -9.42 18.00 19.49
CA GLY A 33 -10.03 19.09 18.72
C GLY A 33 -11.45 18.81 18.27
N GLU A 34 -12.19 17.99 19.03
CA GLU A 34 -13.63 17.82 18.86
C GLU A 34 -14.39 19.00 19.49
N GLU A 35 -15.67 19.18 19.19
CA GLU A 35 -16.47 20.32 19.68
C GLU A 35 -16.44 20.46 21.22
N ALA A 36 -16.47 19.33 21.94
CA ALA A 36 -16.44 19.29 23.40
C ALA A 36 -15.12 19.81 23.99
N ASP A 37 -14.03 19.73 23.24
CA ASP A 37 -12.69 20.10 23.72
C ASP A 37 -12.53 21.62 23.91
N TYR A 38 -13.42 22.43 23.31
CA TYR A 38 -13.40 23.89 23.42
C TYR A 38 -14.15 24.40 24.66
N GLU A 39 -14.80 23.53 25.43
CA GLU A 39 -15.58 23.93 26.60
C GLU A 39 -14.70 24.63 27.65
N GLY A 40 -15.00 25.91 27.91
CA GLY A 40 -14.26 26.74 28.88
C GLY A 40 -12.90 27.24 28.39
N ILE A 41 -12.55 27.04 27.11
CA ILE A 41 -11.30 27.51 26.51
C ILE A 41 -11.53 28.79 25.70
N ASP A 42 -10.88 29.88 26.11
CA ASP A 42 -10.91 31.14 25.35
C ASP A 42 -9.89 31.12 24.20
N VAL A 43 -10.37 30.80 22.99
CA VAL A 43 -9.57 30.77 21.75
C VAL A 43 -9.85 31.98 20.84
N VAL A 44 -10.76 32.88 21.22
CA VAL A 44 -11.17 34.02 20.38
C VAL A 44 -9.97 34.95 20.09
N GLY A 45 -9.68 35.17 18.81
CA GLY A 45 -8.56 36.02 18.38
C GLY A 45 -7.17 35.38 18.55
N LYS A 46 -7.11 34.10 18.92
CA LYS A 46 -5.87 33.34 19.18
C LYS A 46 -5.67 32.22 18.16
N LEU A 47 -4.49 31.64 18.15
CA LEU A 47 -4.25 30.38 17.46
C LEU A 47 -4.74 29.19 18.31
N ALA A 48 -5.33 28.18 17.70
CA ALA A 48 -5.67 26.93 18.37
C ALA A 48 -4.54 25.89 18.18
N LEU A 49 -3.95 25.38 19.26
CA LEU A 49 -3.01 24.25 19.21
C LEU A 49 -3.77 22.95 19.48
N ILE A 50 -3.77 22.03 18.52
CA ILE A 50 -4.64 20.85 18.48
C ILE A 50 -3.81 19.60 18.18
N SER A 51 -4.04 18.51 18.90
CA SER A 51 -3.42 17.21 18.60
C SER A 51 -4.12 16.53 17.43
N ARG A 52 -3.37 15.88 16.54
CA ARG A 52 -3.91 14.97 15.51
C ARG A 52 -4.66 13.79 16.15
N GLY A 53 -5.74 13.35 15.52
CA GLY A 53 -6.51 12.14 15.89
C GLY A 53 -7.95 12.20 15.35
N VAL A 54 -8.72 11.11 15.48
CA VAL A 54 -10.18 10.96 15.20
C VAL A 54 -10.76 11.79 14.04
N THR A 55 -11.12 13.07 14.26
CA THR A 55 -11.73 13.94 13.23
C THR A 55 -10.75 14.39 12.14
N THR A 56 -11.28 14.70 10.96
CA THR A 56 -10.46 15.15 9.81
C THR A 56 -9.77 16.48 10.09
N PHE A 57 -8.65 16.77 9.40
CA PHE A 57 -7.91 18.02 9.62
C PHE A 57 -8.74 19.27 9.35
N VAL A 58 -9.45 19.32 8.22
CA VAL A 58 -10.35 20.43 7.88
C VAL A 58 -11.45 20.62 8.94
N GLU A 59 -12.01 19.53 9.47
CA GLU A 59 -13.05 19.60 10.49
C GLU A 59 -12.52 20.23 11.79
N LYS A 60 -11.33 19.83 12.26
CA LYS A 60 -10.67 20.47 13.42
C LYS A 60 -10.47 21.96 13.22
N VAL A 61 -10.00 22.34 12.03
CA VAL A 61 -9.75 23.75 11.68
C VAL A 61 -11.06 24.55 11.65
N ASN A 62 -12.13 23.97 11.12
CA ASN A 62 -13.43 24.62 11.04
C ASN A 62 -14.14 24.73 12.41
N ILE A 63 -13.97 23.74 13.30
CA ILE A 63 -14.40 23.84 14.70
C ILE A 63 -13.65 24.98 15.40
N ALA A 64 -12.31 25.04 15.26
CA ALA A 64 -11.51 26.13 15.84
C ALA A 64 -11.99 27.52 15.36
N ALA A 65 -12.28 27.64 14.07
CA ALA A 65 -12.82 28.85 13.46
C ALA A 65 -14.18 29.24 14.04
N ALA A 66 -15.09 28.26 14.25
CA ALA A 66 -16.41 28.49 14.86
C ALA A 66 -16.31 29.03 16.30
N HIS A 67 -15.28 28.64 17.04
CA HIS A 67 -14.95 29.16 18.37
C HIS A 67 -14.15 30.47 18.36
N GLY A 68 -13.87 31.03 17.18
CA GLY A 68 -13.25 32.34 16.99
C GLY A 68 -11.73 32.34 16.92
N ALA A 69 -11.08 31.19 16.72
CA ALA A 69 -9.65 31.13 16.43
C ALA A 69 -9.33 31.88 15.13
N VAL A 70 -8.15 32.50 15.07
CA VAL A 70 -7.67 33.19 13.85
C VAL A 70 -6.77 32.31 13.00
N GLY A 71 -6.29 31.19 13.54
CA GLY A 71 -5.54 30.16 12.84
C GLY A 71 -5.40 28.89 13.70
N ALA A 72 -5.02 27.77 13.09
CA ALA A 72 -4.84 26.49 13.77
C ALA A 72 -3.41 25.94 13.59
N ILE A 73 -2.88 25.32 14.65
CA ILE A 73 -1.61 24.59 14.65
C ILE A 73 -1.95 23.16 15.03
N ILE A 74 -1.80 22.24 14.10
CA ILE A 74 -2.09 20.82 14.33
C ILE A 74 -0.75 20.09 14.50
N TYR A 75 -0.56 19.39 15.62
CA TYR A 75 0.66 18.63 15.87
C TYR A 75 0.41 17.13 15.77
N ASN A 76 1.42 16.40 15.27
CA ASN A 76 1.32 14.97 15.05
C ASN A 76 1.14 14.21 16.38
N ASN A 77 0.47 13.07 16.35
CA ASN A 77 0.33 12.16 17.49
C ASN A 77 1.38 11.03 17.49
N GLU A 78 2.09 10.89 16.37
CA GLU A 78 3.24 10.00 16.15
C GLU A 78 4.50 10.82 15.85
N ASP A 79 5.67 10.19 15.95
CA ASP A 79 6.92 10.83 15.55
C ASP A 79 6.96 11.01 14.02
N GLY A 80 7.65 12.04 13.54
CA GLY A 80 7.74 12.37 12.12
C GLY A 80 6.84 13.53 11.66
N GLU A 81 7.09 13.96 10.43
CA GLU A 81 6.30 15.00 9.73
C GLU A 81 5.02 14.39 9.14
N PHE A 82 4.01 15.22 8.91
CA PHE A 82 2.79 14.80 8.23
C PHE A 82 2.26 15.96 7.38
N SER A 83 1.46 15.65 6.36
CA SER A 83 0.77 16.64 5.54
C SER A 83 -0.72 16.61 5.83
N MET A 84 -1.38 17.76 5.69
CA MET A 84 -2.82 17.91 5.87
C MET A 84 -3.50 18.22 4.54
N ASP A 85 -4.66 17.60 4.30
CA ASP A 85 -5.63 18.12 3.34
C ASP A 85 -6.51 19.16 4.05
N LEU A 86 -6.45 20.40 3.56
CA LEU A 86 -7.14 21.57 4.11
C LEU A 86 -8.11 22.18 3.09
N THR A 87 -8.53 21.40 2.09
CA THR A 87 -9.60 21.81 1.17
C THR A 87 -10.81 22.29 1.97
N ASP A 88 -11.32 23.49 1.69
CA ASP A 88 -12.44 24.14 2.39
C ASP A 88 -12.19 24.57 3.86
N ALA A 89 -10.93 24.69 4.30
CA ALA A 89 -10.60 25.24 5.61
C ALA A 89 -10.98 26.73 5.76
N ALA A 90 -11.65 27.08 6.86
CA ALA A 90 -12.16 28.43 7.11
C ALA A 90 -11.12 29.44 7.64
N ILE A 91 -10.01 28.94 8.21
CA ILE A 91 -8.89 29.74 8.73
C ILE A 91 -7.56 29.09 8.33
N PRO A 92 -6.45 29.85 8.27
CA PRO A 92 -5.13 29.28 7.98
C PRO A 92 -4.76 28.21 9.03
N ALA A 93 -4.13 27.12 8.58
CA ALA A 93 -3.59 26.09 9.47
C ALA A 93 -2.17 25.63 9.07
N ILE A 94 -1.41 25.10 10.03
CA ILE A 94 -0.06 24.54 9.82
C ILE A 94 0.11 23.22 10.59
N ALA A 95 0.84 22.27 10.00
CA ALA A 95 1.26 21.03 10.65
C ALA A 95 2.61 21.22 11.35
N ILE A 96 2.78 20.63 12.52
CA ILE A 96 4.08 20.57 13.22
C ILE A 96 4.33 19.19 13.80
N THR A 97 5.59 18.87 14.09
CA THR A 97 5.94 17.58 14.70
C THR A 97 5.29 17.41 16.09
N LYS A 98 5.16 16.16 16.53
CA LYS A 98 4.74 15.83 17.90
C LYS A 98 5.59 16.55 18.94
N ALA A 99 6.91 16.52 18.77
CA ALA A 99 7.87 17.16 19.68
C ALA A 99 7.66 18.68 19.78
N ASP A 100 7.43 19.36 18.66
CA ASP A 100 7.15 20.80 18.66
C ASP A 100 5.79 21.12 19.29
N GLY A 101 4.77 20.30 19.02
CA GLY A 101 3.44 20.43 19.62
C GLY A 101 3.46 20.27 21.13
N GLU A 102 4.10 19.22 21.64
CA GLU A 102 4.28 18.99 23.07
C GLU A 102 5.12 20.10 23.73
N LEU A 103 6.15 20.60 23.02
CA LEU A 103 6.94 21.74 23.46
C LEU A 103 6.07 22.99 23.62
N LEU A 104 5.23 23.33 22.63
CA LEU A 104 4.30 24.45 22.71
C LEU A 104 3.26 24.26 23.81
N ALA A 105 2.68 23.06 23.92
CA ALA A 105 1.69 22.74 24.96
C ALA A 105 2.25 22.95 26.38
N SER A 106 3.55 22.67 26.57
CA SER A 106 4.24 22.82 27.86
C SER A 106 4.60 24.27 28.23
N GLN A 107 4.54 25.22 27.30
CA GLN A 107 4.96 26.60 27.58
C GLN A 107 4.00 27.32 28.51
N LYS A 108 4.57 28.04 29.48
CA LYS A 108 3.81 28.95 30.37
C LYS A 108 3.38 30.23 29.66
N THR A 109 4.23 30.73 28.76
CA THR A 109 3.96 31.92 27.95
C THR A 109 3.53 31.47 26.55
N ARG A 110 2.23 31.57 26.27
CA ARG A 110 1.63 31.06 25.04
C ARG A 110 1.53 32.13 23.96
N THR A 111 2.68 32.59 23.48
CA THR A 111 2.79 33.58 22.40
C THR A 111 3.78 33.11 21.34
N LEU A 112 3.44 33.26 20.07
CA LEU A 112 4.28 32.97 18.92
C LEU A 112 4.52 34.24 18.11
N ARG A 113 5.74 34.41 17.63
CA ARG A 113 6.12 35.49 16.72
C ARG A 113 6.50 34.88 15.39
N PHE A 114 5.89 35.38 14.33
CA PHE A 114 6.12 34.93 12.96
C PHE A 114 7.04 35.93 12.27
N GLU A 115 8.14 35.44 11.70
CA GLU A 115 9.09 36.24 10.94
C GLU A 115 9.51 35.48 9.70
N ARG A 116 9.18 36.02 8.52
CA ARG A 116 9.55 35.43 7.24
C ARG A 116 11.06 35.31 7.03
N ASP A 117 11.83 36.28 7.54
CA ASP A 117 13.28 36.33 7.36
C ASP A 117 14.03 35.48 8.42
N PHE A 118 13.31 34.84 9.34
CA PHE A 118 13.89 33.99 10.38
C PHE A 118 13.95 32.53 9.92
N ILE A 119 14.84 32.24 8.98
CA ILE A 119 15.19 30.85 8.64
C ILE A 119 16.15 30.36 9.73
N ARG A 120 15.63 29.64 10.74
CA ARG A 120 16.49 28.74 11.51
C ARG A 120 16.70 27.49 10.68
N TYR A 121 17.96 27.24 10.32
CA TYR A 121 18.41 25.90 10.00
C TYR A 121 18.34 25.09 11.29
N ASN A 122 17.19 24.49 11.55
CA ASN A 122 17.12 23.41 12.52
C ASN A 122 17.71 22.17 11.84
N GLU A 123 18.50 21.40 12.57
CA GLU A 123 18.82 20.05 12.13
C GLU A 123 17.49 19.29 12.01
N SER A 124 17.21 18.74 10.83
CA SER A 124 16.05 17.85 10.69
C SER A 124 16.31 16.60 11.51
N GLY A 125 15.33 16.19 12.32
CA GLY A 125 15.40 14.93 13.05
C GLY A 125 15.57 13.70 12.15
N THR A 126 15.21 13.84 10.87
CA THR A 126 15.31 12.79 9.84
C THR A 126 16.42 13.08 8.82
N ALA A 127 17.34 14.01 9.12
CA ALA A 127 18.42 14.36 8.21
C ALA A 127 19.28 13.13 7.85
N GLY A 128 19.47 12.91 6.55
CA GLY A 128 20.26 11.79 6.04
C GLY A 128 19.51 10.46 5.98
N GLN A 129 18.22 10.42 6.32
CA GLN A 129 17.36 9.25 6.16
C GLN A 129 16.61 9.29 4.82
N ILE A 130 16.10 8.15 4.37
CA ILE A 130 15.17 8.10 3.24
C ILE A 130 13.83 8.66 3.70
N SER A 131 13.26 9.58 2.92
CA SER A 131 11.95 10.16 3.24
C SER A 131 10.83 9.13 3.12
N ASP A 132 9.89 9.12 4.07
CA ASP A 132 8.77 8.16 4.13
C ASP A 132 7.87 8.18 2.89
N PHE A 133 7.78 9.32 2.19
CA PHE A 133 7.04 9.45 0.93
C PHE A 133 7.77 8.85 -0.29
N SER A 134 9.04 8.47 -0.16
CA SER A 134 9.83 7.97 -1.28
C SER A 134 9.34 6.60 -1.71
N SER A 135 8.96 6.44 -2.98
CA SER A 135 8.45 5.17 -3.48
C SER A 135 9.52 4.08 -3.44
N TRP A 136 9.16 2.93 -2.89
CA TRP A 136 9.97 1.73 -2.90
C TRP A 136 9.80 0.93 -4.18
N GLY A 137 10.85 0.22 -4.57
CA GLY A 137 10.78 -0.90 -5.50
C GLY A 137 10.17 -2.14 -4.86
N THR A 138 10.11 -3.24 -5.61
CA THR A 138 10.57 -3.38 -6.99
C THR A 138 9.54 -2.86 -7.99
N THR A 139 9.93 -2.73 -9.27
CA THR A 139 8.92 -2.61 -10.34
C THR A 139 8.06 -3.88 -10.39
N PRO A 140 6.85 -3.88 -10.99
CA PRO A 140 6.04 -5.09 -11.15
C PRO A 140 6.79 -6.31 -11.71
N SER A 141 7.74 -6.08 -12.63
CA SER A 141 8.57 -7.11 -13.26
C SER A 141 9.81 -7.53 -12.46
N LEU A 142 9.85 -7.29 -11.15
CA LEU A 142 10.97 -7.63 -10.25
C LEU A 142 12.31 -7.00 -10.67
N THR A 143 12.28 -5.78 -11.21
CA THR A 143 13.50 -5.00 -11.47
C THR A 143 13.74 -3.97 -10.37
N LEU A 144 15.01 -3.68 -10.08
CA LEU A 144 15.40 -2.85 -8.96
C LEU A 144 15.17 -1.36 -9.28
N LYS A 145 14.35 -0.68 -8.49
CA LYS A 145 14.18 0.78 -8.48
C LYS A 145 13.99 1.24 -7.02
N PRO A 146 14.31 2.51 -6.68
CA PRO A 146 14.90 3.55 -7.52
C PRO A 146 16.36 3.22 -7.91
N ASP A 147 16.99 4.07 -8.74
CA ASP A 147 18.40 3.87 -9.12
C ASP A 147 19.38 4.52 -8.14
N ILE A 148 19.03 5.67 -7.58
CA ILE A 148 19.89 6.50 -6.71
C ILE A 148 19.02 7.46 -5.91
N ALA A 149 19.47 7.84 -4.71
CA ALA A 149 18.83 8.83 -3.87
C ALA A 149 19.48 10.22 -4.02
N GLY A 150 18.68 11.27 -3.81
CA GLY A 150 19.11 12.67 -3.75
C GLY A 150 18.32 13.41 -2.69
N VAL A 151 18.73 14.63 -2.36
CA VAL A 151 18.08 15.46 -1.34
C VAL A 151 16.70 15.91 -1.83
N GLY A 152 15.65 15.43 -1.18
CA GLY A 152 14.26 15.70 -1.54
C GLY A 152 13.38 16.21 -0.41
N GLY A 153 13.81 16.13 0.86
CA GLY A 153 13.05 16.67 1.99
C GLY A 153 13.44 18.13 2.27
N SER A 154 12.42 18.96 2.52
CA SER A 154 12.55 20.35 2.99
C SER A 154 13.51 21.21 2.13
N VAL A 155 13.39 21.07 0.81
CA VAL A 155 14.27 21.73 -0.15
C VAL A 155 13.80 23.15 -0.43
N LEU A 156 14.60 24.14 -0.02
CA LEU A 156 14.37 25.55 -0.34
C LEU A 156 14.68 25.82 -1.82
N SER A 157 13.69 26.28 -2.58
CA SER A 157 13.82 26.62 -3.99
C SER A 157 12.92 27.79 -4.38
N THR A 158 12.97 28.21 -5.65
CA THR A 158 12.16 29.30 -6.21
C THR A 158 10.72 28.86 -6.45
N VAL A 159 9.76 29.72 -6.11
CA VAL A 159 8.32 29.51 -6.34
C VAL A 159 7.72 30.64 -7.21
N PRO A 160 6.52 30.46 -7.82
CA PRO A 160 5.84 31.53 -8.55
C PRO A 160 5.71 32.83 -7.73
N GLY A 161 5.67 33.98 -8.42
CA GLY A 161 5.62 35.29 -7.76
C GLY A 161 6.99 35.88 -7.35
N GLY A 162 8.09 35.17 -7.65
CA GLY A 162 9.46 35.68 -7.45
C GLY A 162 10.01 35.46 -6.04
N GLY A 163 9.41 34.57 -5.27
CA GLY A 163 9.84 34.20 -3.91
C GLY A 163 10.59 32.87 -3.84
N PHE A 164 10.86 32.45 -2.60
CA PHE A 164 11.42 31.15 -2.25
C PHE A 164 10.45 30.41 -1.31
N GLY A 165 10.42 29.08 -1.41
CA GLY A 165 9.61 28.20 -0.55
C GLY A 165 10.30 26.85 -0.35
N GLY A 166 9.96 26.15 0.72
CA GLY A 166 10.49 24.82 1.04
C GLY A 166 9.51 23.75 0.58
N LEU A 167 9.94 22.83 -0.28
CA LEU A 167 9.09 21.72 -0.72
C LEU A 167 9.77 20.38 -0.48
N SER A 168 8.96 19.36 -0.20
CA SER A 168 9.38 17.98 -0.03
C SER A 168 8.86 17.11 -1.17
N GLY A 169 9.71 16.23 -1.70
CA GLY A 169 9.32 15.26 -2.71
C GLY A 169 10.50 14.70 -3.50
N THR A 170 10.32 13.53 -4.09
CA THR A 170 11.28 12.99 -5.09
C THR A 170 11.38 13.91 -6.31
N SER A 171 10.34 14.72 -6.57
CA SER A 171 10.35 15.84 -7.51
C SER A 171 11.43 16.89 -7.22
N MET A 172 11.93 17.00 -5.98
CA MET A 172 13.02 17.90 -5.58
C MET A 172 14.38 17.21 -5.66
N SER A 173 14.45 15.90 -5.40
CA SER A 173 15.67 15.10 -5.63
C SER A 173 16.05 15.03 -7.11
N ALA A 174 15.07 14.88 -8.00
CA ALA A 174 15.28 14.75 -9.45
C ALA A 174 16.05 15.94 -10.10
N PRO A 175 15.72 17.22 -9.85
CA PRO A 175 16.47 18.35 -10.40
C PRO A 175 17.88 18.47 -9.81
N GLN A 176 18.11 18.06 -8.56
CA GLN A 176 19.47 17.99 -8.00
C GLN A 176 20.35 17.04 -8.82
N LEU A 177 19.87 15.80 -9.04
CA LEU A 177 20.57 14.81 -9.86
C LEU A 177 20.76 15.28 -11.30
N SER A 178 19.78 15.99 -11.86
CA SER A 178 19.88 16.57 -13.21
C SER A 178 20.98 17.63 -13.31
N GLY A 179 21.11 18.49 -12.30
CA GLY A 179 22.20 19.47 -12.21
C GLY A 179 23.58 18.82 -12.10
N ILE A 180 23.71 17.79 -11.26
CA ILE A 180 24.97 17.03 -11.12
C ILE A 180 25.31 16.33 -12.45
N ALA A 181 24.35 15.72 -13.13
CA ALA A 181 24.57 15.09 -14.43
C ALA A 181 25.04 16.09 -15.49
N ALA A 182 24.55 17.33 -15.45
CA ALA A 182 25.03 18.40 -16.32
C ALA A 182 26.51 18.74 -16.05
N LEU A 183 26.92 18.86 -14.79
CA LEU A 183 28.33 19.08 -14.40
C LEU A 183 29.24 17.93 -14.82
N MET A 184 28.76 16.69 -14.69
CA MET A 184 29.52 15.54 -15.17
C MET A 184 29.65 15.52 -16.69
N THR A 185 28.63 15.99 -17.42
CA THR A 185 28.72 16.15 -18.88
C THR A 185 29.82 17.14 -19.25
N GLU A 186 29.94 18.26 -18.53
CA GLU A 186 31.04 19.22 -18.71
C GLU A 186 32.40 18.55 -18.45
N LYS A 187 32.57 17.86 -17.32
CA LYS A 187 33.81 17.13 -16.99
C LYS A 187 34.21 16.12 -18.06
N LEU A 188 33.26 15.32 -18.56
CA LEU A 188 33.51 14.33 -19.59
C LEU A 188 33.98 14.98 -20.91
N ASN A 189 33.44 16.14 -21.26
CA ASN A 189 33.91 16.92 -22.41
C ASN A 189 35.35 17.39 -22.22
N ASP A 190 35.68 17.91 -21.02
CA ASP A 190 37.03 18.38 -20.69
C ASP A 190 38.08 17.25 -20.71
N ASP A 191 37.68 16.04 -20.33
CA ASP A 191 38.51 14.83 -20.43
C ASP A 191 38.65 14.28 -21.86
N GLY A 192 38.02 14.92 -22.85
CA GLY A 192 38.05 14.50 -24.25
C GLY A 192 37.15 13.30 -24.58
N ILE A 193 36.28 12.89 -23.64
CA ILE A 193 35.24 11.88 -23.90
C ILE A 193 34.11 12.59 -24.66
N THR A 194 34.06 12.42 -25.97
CA THR A 194 33.21 13.22 -26.89
C THR A 194 32.09 12.42 -27.55
N ILE A 195 31.74 11.23 -27.04
CA ILE A 195 30.66 10.38 -27.58
C ILE A 195 29.36 10.69 -26.83
N PRO A 196 28.46 11.57 -27.33
CA PRO A 196 27.34 12.06 -26.54
C PRO A 196 26.31 10.97 -26.24
N THR A 197 26.24 9.94 -27.09
CA THR A 197 25.37 8.77 -26.89
C THR A 197 25.82 7.87 -25.74
N ALA A 198 27.08 7.96 -25.31
CA ALA A 198 27.60 7.21 -24.18
C ALA A 198 27.40 7.94 -22.84
N TYR A 199 27.17 9.25 -22.85
CA TYR A 199 27.07 10.06 -21.62
C TYR A 199 26.00 9.58 -20.65
N PRO A 200 24.75 9.24 -21.06
CA PRO A 200 23.75 8.80 -20.10
C PRO A 200 24.19 7.56 -19.32
N THR A 201 24.78 6.57 -20.01
CA THR A 201 25.26 5.35 -19.37
C THR A 201 26.47 5.61 -18.48
N VAL A 202 27.46 6.37 -18.95
CA VAL A 202 28.67 6.67 -18.15
C VAL A 202 28.31 7.47 -16.91
N ILE A 203 27.53 8.55 -17.06
CA ILE A 203 27.10 9.41 -15.95
C ILE A 203 26.27 8.60 -14.95
N ARG A 204 25.27 7.85 -15.42
CA ARG A 204 24.43 7.01 -14.54
C ARG A 204 25.27 5.98 -13.78
N THR A 205 26.17 5.28 -14.47
CA THR A 205 27.05 4.28 -13.85
C THR A 205 27.99 4.91 -12.82
N THR A 206 28.64 6.02 -13.15
CA THR A 206 29.54 6.69 -12.21
C THR A 206 28.78 7.25 -11.02
N LEU A 207 27.63 7.91 -11.22
CA LEU A 207 26.82 8.43 -10.11
C LEU A 207 26.35 7.33 -9.16
N MET A 208 25.85 6.22 -9.71
CA MET A 208 25.45 5.08 -8.89
C MET A 208 26.65 4.44 -8.22
N ASN A 209 27.75 4.23 -8.94
CA ASN A 209 28.94 3.61 -8.36
C ASN A 209 29.56 4.44 -7.24
N THR A 210 29.45 5.76 -7.24
CA THR A 210 30.03 6.60 -6.20
C THR A 210 28.99 7.09 -5.19
N ALA A 211 27.75 6.60 -5.26
CA ALA A 211 26.72 6.90 -4.29
C ALA A 211 27.04 6.25 -2.94
N VAL A 212 26.59 6.88 -1.87
CA VAL A 212 26.83 6.47 -0.48
C VAL A 212 25.55 5.83 0.07
N PRO A 213 25.51 4.51 0.29
CA PRO A 213 24.36 3.87 0.91
C PRO A 213 24.09 4.47 2.30
N ILE A 214 22.82 4.81 2.52
CA ILE A 214 22.28 5.37 3.75
C ILE A 214 22.07 4.22 4.75
N LEU A 215 22.50 4.45 6.00
CA LEU A 215 22.26 3.54 7.11
C LEU A 215 20.99 3.94 7.86
N GLN A 216 20.26 2.93 8.33
CA GLN A 216 19.16 3.08 9.28
C GLN A 216 19.72 3.38 10.68
N GLU A 217 18.88 3.85 11.60
CA GLU A 217 19.30 4.19 12.97
C GLU A 217 19.89 2.99 13.73
N ASN A 218 19.41 1.78 13.44
CA ASN A 218 19.94 0.53 14.01
C ASN A 218 21.32 0.13 13.43
N GLY A 219 21.85 0.90 12.48
CA GLY A 219 23.13 0.66 11.81
C GLY A 219 23.06 -0.30 10.61
N ALA A 220 21.90 -0.91 10.33
CA ALA A 220 21.71 -1.72 9.12
C ALA A 220 21.64 -0.82 7.89
N GLU A 221 22.15 -1.30 6.76
CA GLU A 221 22.02 -0.59 5.49
C GLU A 221 20.56 -0.50 5.08
N THR A 222 20.13 0.66 4.59
CA THR A 222 18.76 0.79 4.06
C THR A 222 18.63 -0.05 2.78
N SER A 223 17.48 -0.70 2.60
CA SER A 223 17.22 -1.56 1.44
C SER A 223 17.55 -0.86 0.10
N PRO A 224 18.24 -1.52 -0.84
CA PRO A 224 18.38 -1.03 -2.20
C PRO A 224 17.05 -0.72 -2.90
N ARG A 225 15.94 -1.37 -2.52
CA ARG A 225 14.59 -1.06 -3.04
C ARG A 225 14.09 0.31 -2.58
N ALA A 226 14.63 0.88 -1.51
CA ALA A 226 14.27 2.21 -1.01
C ALA A 226 15.16 3.32 -1.58
N GLN A 227 16.46 3.05 -1.71
CA GLN A 227 17.49 4.08 -1.98
C GLN A 227 18.27 3.89 -3.28
N GLY A 228 18.09 2.76 -3.97
CA GLY A 228 18.91 2.39 -5.12
C GLY A 228 20.38 2.20 -4.72
N ALA A 229 21.29 2.91 -5.38
CA ALA A 229 22.71 2.88 -5.04
C ALA A 229 23.09 3.74 -3.81
N GLY A 230 22.14 4.49 -3.25
CA GLY A 230 22.37 5.38 -2.11
C GLY A 230 22.37 6.87 -2.47
N LEU A 231 22.78 7.70 -1.52
CA LEU A 231 22.81 9.15 -1.66
C LEU A 231 23.90 9.60 -2.65
N VAL A 232 23.53 10.43 -3.61
CA VAL A 232 24.47 10.96 -4.60
C VAL A 232 25.66 11.69 -3.96
N ASN A 233 26.87 11.39 -4.45
CA ASN A 233 28.10 12.09 -4.10
C ASN A 233 28.78 12.65 -5.35
N ALA A 234 28.51 13.93 -5.64
CA ALA A 234 29.04 14.59 -6.83
C ALA A 234 30.57 14.71 -6.83
N LYS A 235 31.20 14.85 -5.66
CA LYS A 235 32.67 14.94 -5.58
C LYS A 235 33.32 13.61 -5.92
N ALA A 236 32.86 12.53 -5.30
CA ALA A 236 33.34 11.18 -5.58
C ALA A 236 33.11 10.81 -7.06
N ALA A 237 31.98 11.19 -7.65
CA ALA A 237 31.70 10.98 -9.06
C ALA A 237 32.72 11.66 -10.00
N LEU A 238 33.23 12.85 -9.64
CA LEU A 238 34.26 13.56 -10.41
C LEU A 238 35.66 12.95 -10.25
N ASP A 239 35.92 12.27 -9.13
CA ASP A 239 37.20 11.63 -8.81
C ASP A 239 37.23 10.14 -9.19
N ALA A 240 36.15 9.61 -9.80
CA ALA A 240 35.99 8.19 -10.05
C ALA A 240 37.13 7.60 -10.90
N ALA A 241 37.92 6.72 -10.28
CA ALA A 241 39.02 5.95 -10.87
C ALA A 241 38.61 4.51 -11.23
N LEU A 242 37.47 4.04 -10.73
CA LEU A 242 36.96 2.68 -10.91
C LEU A 242 35.56 2.71 -11.52
N ARG A 243 35.25 1.71 -12.34
CA ARG A 243 33.88 1.38 -12.75
C ARG A 243 33.53 -0.04 -12.30
N LEU A 244 32.38 -0.17 -11.65
CA LEU A 244 31.86 -1.42 -11.09
C LEU A 244 30.50 -1.75 -11.72
N THR A 245 30.40 -2.89 -12.40
CA THR A 245 29.17 -3.29 -13.11
C THR A 245 28.88 -4.77 -12.95
N TYR A 246 27.61 -5.16 -13.03
CA TYR A 246 27.19 -6.55 -13.06
C TYR A 246 27.59 -7.21 -14.38
N THR A 247 28.22 -8.38 -14.33
CA THR A 247 28.81 -9.05 -15.50
C THR A 247 27.78 -9.46 -16.55
N PHE A 248 26.54 -9.75 -16.13
CA PHE A 248 25.49 -10.24 -17.02
C PHE A 248 25.03 -9.19 -18.05
N ASN A 249 24.94 -7.92 -17.65
CA ASN A 249 24.31 -6.88 -18.48
C ASN A 249 25.01 -5.50 -18.41
N ASP A 250 26.20 -5.43 -17.81
CA ASP A 250 27.02 -4.21 -17.70
C ASP A 250 26.32 -3.02 -17.01
N LYS A 251 25.28 -3.27 -16.21
CA LYS A 251 24.61 -2.24 -15.42
C LYS A 251 25.34 -2.00 -14.08
N PRO A 252 25.26 -0.80 -13.49
CA PRO A 252 25.76 -0.48 -12.15
C PRO A 252 24.85 -1.01 -11.03
N LYS A 253 24.16 -2.13 -11.26
CA LYS A 253 23.29 -2.82 -10.33
C LYS A 253 23.07 -4.25 -10.81
N ALA A 254 22.84 -5.18 -9.90
CA ALA A 254 22.50 -6.56 -10.23
C ALA A 254 21.04 -6.87 -9.90
N GLU A 255 20.31 -7.40 -10.89
CA GLU A 255 18.94 -7.85 -10.77
C GLU A 255 18.99 -9.38 -10.92
N LEU A 256 18.99 -10.09 -9.80
CA LEU A 256 19.25 -11.53 -9.74
C LEU A 256 18.01 -12.39 -10.09
N SER A 257 16.87 -11.75 -10.33
CA SER A 257 15.56 -12.40 -10.54
C SER A 257 15.08 -13.14 -9.29
N ASP A 258 14.12 -14.04 -9.48
CA ASP A 258 13.57 -14.99 -8.53
C ASP A 258 14.18 -16.39 -8.65
N LEU A 259 13.62 -17.36 -7.92
CA LEU A 259 14.05 -18.76 -7.85
C LEU A 259 15.45 -18.92 -7.26
N ILE A 260 15.89 -17.96 -6.44
CA ILE A 260 17.09 -18.12 -5.63
C ILE A 260 16.77 -19.19 -4.58
N GLY A 261 17.58 -20.26 -4.58
CA GLY A 261 17.59 -21.26 -3.52
C GLY A 261 18.55 -20.82 -2.41
N ASP A 262 19.46 -21.68 -2.01
CA ASP A 262 20.41 -21.38 -0.92
C ASP A 262 21.66 -20.65 -1.42
N THR A 263 21.71 -20.37 -2.72
CA THR A 263 22.87 -19.77 -3.37
C THR A 263 22.43 -18.78 -4.44
N ALA A 264 23.01 -17.58 -4.41
CA ALA A 264 22.85 -16.54 -5.41
C ALA A 264 24.20 -16.22 -6.08
N TYR A 265 24.18 -15.95 -7.39
CA TYR A 265 25.38 -15.69 -8.19
C TYR A 265 25.45 -14.22 -8.60
N LEU A 266 26.51 -13.53 -8.21
CA LEU A 266 26.68 -12.07 -8.30
C LEU A 266 28.00 -11.69 -8.97
N ASP A 267 28.29 -12.22 -10.15
CA ASP A 267 29.55 -11.90 -10.84
C ASP A 267 29.65 -10.41 -11.19
N VAL A 268 30.72 -9.74 -10.73
CA VAL A 268 30.97 -8.31 -11.00
C VAL A 268 32.18 -8.09 -11.89
N LYS A 269 32.21 -6.92 -12.52
CA LYS A 269 33.30 -6.47 -13.38
C LYS A 269 33.85 -5.16 -12.85
N LEU A 270 35.15 -5.16 -12.56
CA LEU A 270 35.91 -3.99 -12.14
C LEU A 270 36.72 -3.49 -13.34
N GLN A 271 36.61 -2.20 -13.65
CA GLN A 271 37.40 -1.55 -14.68
C GLN A 271 38.21 -0.40 -14.07
N ASN A 272 39.53 -0.48 -14.16
CA ASN A 272 40.43 0.62 -13.83
C ASN A 272 40.34 1.69 -14.93
N LEU A 273 39.89 2.90 -14.59
CA LEU A 273 39.74 4.01 -15.52
C LEU A 273 41.02 4.85 -15.65
N THR A 274 42.04 4.56 -14.84
CA THR A 274 43.29 5.33 -14.79
C THR A 274 44.35 4.79 -15.74
N HIS A 275 45.40 5.60 -15.93
CA HIS A 275 46.60 5.23 -16.70
C HIS A 275 47.70 4.59 -15.84
N ALA A 276 47.41 4.25 -14.58
CA ALA A 276 48.34 3.62 -13.65
C ALA A 276 47.71 2.37 -13.02
N PRO A 277 48.49 1.47 -12.39
CA PRO A 277 47.91 0.41 -11.58
C PRO A 277 47.04 0.97 -10.46
N LEU A 278 45.90 0.34 -10.21
CA LEU A 278 44.92 0.72 -9.19
C LEU A 278 44.71 -0.44 -8.22
N THR A 279 44.97 -0.20 -6.93
CA THR A 279 44.62 -1.16 -5.87
C THR A 279 43.17 -0.96 -5.48
N VAL A 280 42.42 -2.06 -5.44
CA VAL A 280 40.99 -2.09 -5.12
C VAL A 280 40.77 -3.08 -3.99
N THR A 281 40.03 -2.64 -2.99
CA THR A 281 39.53 -3.49 -1.91
C THR A 281 38.04 -3.74 -2.13
N VAL A 282 37.58 -4.99 -2.10
CA VAL A 282 36.20 -5.39 -2.41
C VAL A 282 35.54 -5.97 -1.16
N GLY A 283 34.31 -5.58 -0.88
CA GLY A 283 33.46 -6.13 0.19
C GLY A 283 32.02 -6.33 -0.30
N VAL A 284 31.21 -7.11 0.44
CA VAL A 284 29.81 -7.35 0.09
C VAL A 284 28.95 -7.46 1.35
N THR A 285 27.76 -6.88 1.33
CA THR A 285 26.74 -6.96 2.38
C THR A 285 25.54 -7.77 1.93
N LEU A 286 24.80 -8.35 2.87
CA LEU A 286 23.53 -9.04 2.63
C LEU A 286 22.51 -8.60 3.67
N THR A 287 21.30 -8.36 3.21
CA THR A 287 20.14 -7.91 3.98
C THR A 287 18.87 -8.61 3.48
N SER A 288 17.89 -8.74 4.36
CA SER A 288 16.51 -9.11 4.03
C SER A 288 15.53 -8.11 4.65
N ASP A 289 14.23 -8.36 4.52
CA ASP A 289 13.19 -7.52 5.13
C ASP A 289 13.05 -7.83 6.63
N GLY A 290 13.03 -6.78 7.44
CA GLY A 290 12.48 -6.85 8.79
C GLY A 290 10.97 -7.00 8.76
N TYR A 291 10.41 -7.58 9.83
CA TYR A 291 8.98 -7.85 9.91
C TYR A 291 8.38 -7.56 11.29
N THR A 292 7.06 -7.39 11.32
CA THR A 292 6.26 -7.30 12.53
C THR A 292 5.05 -8.22 12.44
N GLU A 293 4.56 -8.66 13.59
CA GLU A 293 3.37 -9.51 13.72
C GLU A 293 2.16 -8.62 14.03
N LEU A 294 1.05 -8.85 13.35
CA LEU A 294 -0.23 -8.20 13.62
C LEU A 294 -1.35 -9.24 13.66
N THR A 295 -2.18 -9.18 14.72
CA THR A 295 -3.36 -10.02 14.86
C THR A 295 -4.62 -9.18 14.76
N VAL A 296 -5.53 -9.55 13.86
CA VAL A 296 -6.86 -8.96 13.69
C VAL A 296 -7.86 -10.11 13.69
N ASP A 297 -8.92 -10.02 14.51
CA ASP A 297 -10.00 -11.02 14.59
C ASP A 297 -9.49 -12.47 14.66
N GLU A 298 -8.59 -12.73 15.62
CA GLU A 298 -7.94 -14.03 15.86
C GLU A 298 -7.05 -14.56 14.71
N THR A 299 -6.87 -13.78 13.65
CA THR A 299 -6.01 -14.10 12.51
C THR A 299 -4.70 -13.31 12.58
N THR A 300 -3.58 -14.01 12.63
CA THR A 300 -2.24 -13.41 12.63
C THR A 300 -1.68 -13.31 11.21
N GLY A 301 -1.17 -12.14 10.85
CA GLY A 301 -0.36 -11.89 9.65
C GLY A 301 1.00 -11.28 9.99
N TYR A 302 1.96 -11.44 9.08
CA TYR A 302 3.29 -10.83 9.19
C TYR A 302 3.50 -9.78 8.11
N PHE A 303 4.04 -8.63 8.50
CA PHE A 303 4.21 -7.46 7.63
C PHE A 303 5.67 -7.03 7.58
N SER A 304 6.17 -6.77 6.37
CA SER A 304 7.45 -6.07 6.24
C SER A 304 7.34 -4.70 6.90
N THR A 305 8.27 -4.39 7.78
CA THR A 305 8.38 -3.08 8.44
C THR A 305 8.97 -2.01 7.52
N LEU A 306 9.22 -2.36 6.24
CA LEU A 306 9.94 -1.51 5.29
C LEU A 306 11.30 -1.07 5.83
N THR A 307 11.90 -1.92 6.68
CA THR A 307 13.26 -1.77 7.18
C THR A 307 14.06 -2.96 6.71
N ALA A 308 15.32 -2.73 6.34
CA ALA A 308 16.21 -3.84 6.05
C ALA A 308 16.81 -4.39 7.36
N GLU A 309 16.88 -5.70 7.46
CA GLU A 309 17.60 -6.41 8.51
C GLU A 309 18.87 -7.01 7.93
N ALA A 310 19.99 -6.76 8.62
CA ALA A 310 21.26 -7.36 8.23
C ALA A 310 21.22 -8.86 8.53
N ASP A 311 21.41 -9.67 7.49
CA ASP A 311 21.74 -11.07 7.66
C ASP A 311 23.20 -11.13 8.11
N THR A 312 23.45 -11.59 9.34
CA THR A 312 24.80 -11.63 9.94
C THR A 312 25.43 -13.03 9.90
N THR A 313 24.71 -14.05 9.40
CA THR A 313 25.15 -15.46 9.41
C THR A 313 25.55 -15.95 8.03
N SER A 314 25.00 -15.40 6.95
CA SER A 314 25.33 -15.75 5.57
C SER A 314 26.79 -15.50 5.17
N ARG A 315 27.24 -16.18 4.11
CA ARG A 315 28.64 -16.24 3.68
C ARG A 315 28.79 -15.85 2.22
N ILE A 316 29.82 -15.06 1.89
CA ILE A 316 30.06 -14.62 0.51
C ILE A 316 31.47 -15.03 0.09
N MET A 317 31.57 -15.75 -1.03
CA MET A 317 32.80 -16.36 -1.53
C MET A 317 33.17 -15.81 -2.92
N SER A 318 34.47 -15.61 -3.18
CA SER A 318 34.99 -15.45 -4.54
C SER A 318 35.61 -16.76 -5.04
N ASP A 319 35.35 -17.10 -6.31
CA ASP A 319 35.87 -18.35 -6.93
C ASP A 319 37.35 -18.25 -7.36
N ASP A 320 37.99 -17.10 -7.22
CA ASP A 320 39.40 -16.90 -7.58
C ASP A 320 40.42 -17.50 -6.59
N HIS A 321 39.94 -18.27 -5.60
CA HIS A 321 40.75 -18.96 -4.59
C HIS A 321 41.46 -18.04 -3.57
N ASP A 322 41.10 -16.75 -3.50
CA ASP A 322 41.68 -15.79 -2.53
C ASP A 322 41.03 -15.85 -1.12
N GLY A 323 40.04 -16.73 -0.93
CA GLY A 323 39.32 -16.95 0.34
C GLY A 323 38.00 -16.20 0.42
N ASN A 324 37.15 -16.52 1.41
CA ASN A 324 35.82 -15.93 1.54
C ASN A 324 35.90 -14.42 1.86
N LEU A 325 35.33 -13.61 0.97
CA LEU A 325 35.09 -12.16 1.11
C LEU A 325 34.27 -11.80 2.34
N ASN A 326 33.43 -12.72 2.79
CA ASN A 326 32.67 -12.59 4.02
C ASN A 326 32.52 -13.98 4.67
N LYS A 327 33.26 -14.25 5.76
CA LYS A 327 33.32 -15.60 6.37
C LYS A 327 32.06 -15.97 7.15
N ASN A 328 31.37 -14.95 7.66
CA ASN A 328 30.03 -14.84 8.26
C ASN A 328 29.73 -13.34 8.20
N ALA A 329 28.52 -12.87 7.92
CA ALA A 329 28.27 -11.47 7.57
C ALA A 329 28.72 -10.36 8.57
N ALA A 330 29.16 -10.70 9.78
CA ALA A 330 29.87 -9.81 10.69
C ALA A 330 31.40 -9.66 10.45
N ASP A 331 32.05 -10.57 9.73
CA ASP A 331 33.48 -10.58 9.40
C ASP A 331 33.70 -10.02 7.98
N TYR A 332 33.69 -8.69 7.87
CA TYR A 332 33.92 -7.89 6.65
C TYR A 332 35.36 -7.99 6.09
N SER A 333 35.95 -9.18 5.98
CA SER A 333 37.33 -9.35 5.53
C SER A 333 37.45 -9.10 4.02
N PRO A 334 37.97 -7.95 3.56
CA PRO A 334 37.79 -7.57 2.18
C PRO A 334 38.89 -8.16 1.29
N LEU A 335 38.56 -8.45 0.03
CA LEU A 335 39.52 -8.90 -0.99
C LEU A 335 40.28 -7.70 -1.51
N THR A 336 41.61 -7.71 -1.40
CA THR A 336 42.43 -6.64 -1.98
C THR A 336 43.18 -7.16 -3.20
N LEU A 337 42.96 -6.50 -4.33
CA LEU A 337 43.58 -6.84 -5.61
C LEU A 337 44.16 -5.60 -6.28
N THR A 338 45.04 -5.79 -7.26
CA THR A 338 45.58 -4.70 -8.08
C THR A 338 45.23 -4.92 -9.55
N LEU A 339 44.63 -3.91 -10.15
CA LEU A 339 44.28 -3.82 -11.57
C LEU A 339 45.37 -3.04 -12.30
N ALA A 340 45.87 -3.56 -13.43
CA ALA A 340 46.72 -2.78 -14.33
C ALA A 340 45.94 -1.59 -14.93
N ALA A 341 46.67 -0.62 -15.49
CA ALA A 341 46.08 0.54 -16.16
C ALA A 341 45.08 0.10 -17.25
N GLY A 342 43.85 0.62 -17.20
CA GLY A 342 42.79 0.24 -18.15
C GLY A 342 42.25 -1.20 -18.01
N GLU A 343 42.74 -2.00 -17.06
CA GLU A 343 42.34 -3.40 -16.92
C GLU A 343 40.85 -3.51 -16.58
N VAL A 344 40.21 -4.49 -17.23
CA VAL A 344 38.86 -4.95 -16.90
C VAL A 344 38.98 -6.36 -16.34
N ARG A 345 38.66 -6.55 -15.05
CA ARG A 345 38.70 -7.85 -14.37
C ARG A 345 37.31 -8.28 -13.93
N LYS A 346 36.98 -9.54 -14.19
CA LYS A 346 35.77 -10.17 -13.64
C LYS A 346 36.10 -10.76 -12.27
N ILE A 347 35.24 -10.51 -11.30
CA ILE A 347 35.30 -11.07 -9.95
C ILE A 347 34.04 -11.92 -9.78
N PRO A 348 34.15 -13.26 -9.86
CA PRO A 348 33.02 -14.13 -9.59
C PRO A 348 32.67 -14.07 -8.11
N LEU A 349 31.39 -13.86 -7.79
CA LEU A 349 30.90 -13.78 -6.41
C LEU A 349 29.73 -14.75 -6.23
N THR A 350 29.80 -15.55 -5.18
CA THR A 350 28.74 -16.48 -4.79
C THR A 350 28.30 -16.15 -3.38
N VAL A 351 27.00 -15.87 -3.21
CA VAL A 351 26.36 -15.61 -1.92
C VAL A 351 25.70 -16.91 -1.47
N HIS A 352 26.15 -17.45 -0.34
CA HIS A 352 25.53 -18.60 0.32
C HIS A 352 24.68 -18.12 1.47
N LEU A 353 23.41 -18.46 1.37
CA LEU A 353 22.36 -18.12 2.30
C LEU A 353 22.40 -19.11 3.47
N ASP A 354 22.39 -18.59 4.70
CA ASP A 354 22.36 -19.41 5.92
C ASP A 354 21.00 -20.12 6.06
N GLU A 355 21.04 -21.44 6.18
CA GLU A 355 19.84 -22.30 6.18
C GLU A 355 18.92 -21.95 7.37
N ASP A 356 19.47 -21.87 8.59
CA ASP A 356 18.69 -21.57 9.80
C ASP A 356 18.02 -20.19 9.74
N TYR A 357 18.72 -19.15 9.26
CA TYR A 357 18.16 -17.81 9.14
C TYR A 357 17.05 -17.74 8.10
N HIS A 358 17.25 -18.33 6.92
CA HIS A 358 16.28 -18.22 5.84
C HIS A 358 15.11 -19.19 5.98
N ASP A 359 15.27 -20.35 6.61
CA ASP A 359 14.15 -21.23 6.93
C ASP A 359 13.17 -20.54 7.89
N ALA A 360 13.67 -19.78 8.88
CA ALA A 360 12.83 -18.98 9.76
C ALA A 360 12.07 -17.87 8.99
N LEU A 361 12.68 -17.28 7.97
CA LEU A 361 12.01 -16.32 7.09
C LEU A 361 11.03 -17.00 6.13
N ASP A 362 11.31 -18.21 5.64
CA ASP A 362 10.43 -18.98 4.76
C ASP A 362 9.12 -19.39 5.50
N GLU A 363 9.18 -19.59 6.84
CA GLU A 363 7.99 -19.82 7.68
C GLU A 363 7.06 -18.58 7.76
N ILE A 364 7.63 -17.38 7.65
CA ILE A 364 6.94 -16.10 7.77
C ILE A 364 6.49 -15.60 6.39
N PHE A 365 7.44 -15.46 5.49
CA PHE A 365 7.27 -15.02 4.12
C PHE A 365 7.07 -16.25 3.22
N THR A 366 5.92 -16.88 3.34
CA THR A 366 5.59 -18.16 2.67
C THR A 366 5.62 -18.10 1.13
N SER A 367 5.56 -16.90 0.54
CA SER A 367 5.73 -16.70 -0.91
C SER A 367 7.19 -16.50 -1.34
N GLY A 368 8.09 -16.32 -0.37
CA GLY A 368 9.49 -15.96 -0.54
C GLY A 368 9.83 -14.56 -0.02
N HIS A 369 11.12 -14.27 0.13
CA HIS A 369 11.66 -13.01 0.63
C HIS A 369 12.82 -12.49 -0.22
N PHE A 370 13.14 -11.20 -0.05
CA PHE A 370 14.23 -10.56 -0.78
C PHE A 370 15.60 -10.98 -0.25
N VAL A 371 16.54 -11.09 -1.19
CA VAL A 371 17.97 -11.33 -0.98
C VAL A 371 18.71 -10.18 -1.65
N GLU A 372 19.18 -9.23 -0.86
CA GLU A 372 19.67 -7.95 -1.40
C GLU A 372 20.78 -7.32 -0.56
N GLY A 373 21.48 -6.35 -1.12
CA GLY A 373 22.58 -5.67 -0.45
C GLY A 373 23.46 -4.91 -1.43
N TYR A 374 24.73 -4.74 -1.09
CA TYR A 374 25.69 -3.99 -1.90
C TYR A 374 27.00 -4.74 -2.07
N VAL A 375 27.62 -4.57 -3.25
CA VAL A 375 29.05 -4.80 -3.45
C VAL A 375 29.76 -3.47 -3.25
N TYR A 376 30.71 -3.43 -2.32
CA TYR A 376 31.55 -2.28 -2.03
C TYR A 376 32.92 -2.41 -2.68
N CYS A 377 33.47 -1.30 -3.15
CA CYS A 377 34.87 -1.19 -3.53
C CYS A 377 35.50 0.07 -2.94
N GLU A 378 36.75 0.00 -2.51
CA GLU A 378 37.56 1.16 -2.15
C GLU A 378 38.73 1.27 -3.13
N ALA A 379 38.90 2.42 -3.77
CA ALA A 379 40.01 2.67 -4.69
C ALA A 379 40.37 4.15 -4.75
N ASP A 380 41.67 4.46 -4.58
CA ASP A 380 42.23 5.82 -4.63
C ASP A 380 41.52 6.84 -3.71
N GLY A 381 41.09 6.38 -2.52
CA GLY A 381 40.38 7.22 -1.54
C GLY A 381 38.91 7.52 -1.89
N VAL A 382 38.36 6.86 -2.91
CA VAL A 382 36.95 6.91 -3.28
C VAL A 382 36.29 5.57 -2.93
N SER A 383 35.17 5.65 -2.22
CA SER A 383 34.26 4.54 -1.96
C SER A 383 33.32 4.36 -3.15
N TYR A 384 33.12 3.11 -3.53
CA TYR A 384 32.17 2.71 -4.56
C TYR A 384 31.19 1.67 -4.04
N SER A 385 29.97 1.69 -4.56
CA SER A 385 28.91 0.74 -4.24
C SER A 385 28.21 0.25 -5.51
N MET A 386 27.65 -0.96 -5.44
CA MET A 386 26.76 -1.48 -6.48
C MET A 386 25.66 -2.29 -5.82
N PRO A 387 24.40 -1.84 -5.87
CA PRO A 387 23.30 -2.58 -5.27
C PRO A 387 23.01 -3.85 -6.05
N TYR A 388 22.58 -4.89 -5.33
CA TYR A 388 21.99 -6.08 -5.91
C TYR A 388 20.68 -6.42 -5.22
N MET A 389 19.76 -7.03 -5.96
CA MET A 389 18.49 -7.52 -5.43
C MET A 389 18.06 -8.77 -6.19
N GLY A 390 17.60 -9.76 -5.45
CA GLY A 390 16.94 -10.96 -5.93
C GLY A 390 15.84 -11.41 -4.97
N TYR A 391 15.15 -12.47 -5.35
CA TYR A 391 14.05 -13.05 -4.59
C TYR A 391 14.28 -14.55 -4.37
N ARG A 392 14.32 -14.96 -3.10
CA ARG A 392 14.29 -16.36 -2.71
C ARG A 392 12.86 -16.86 -2.85
N GLY A 393 12.68 -18.01 -3.50
CA GLY A 393 11.35 -18.52 -3.87
C GLY A 393 10.87 -18.00 -5.24
N ASP A 394 9.64 -18.37 -5.61
CA ASP A 394 9.06 -17.97 -6.90
C ASP A 394 8.22 -16.70 -6.70
N TRP A 395 8.65 -15.60 -7.30
CA TRP A 395 7.95 -14.33 -7.21
C TRP A 395 6.53 -14.40 -7.79
N SER A 396 6.20 -15.40 -8.61
CA SER A 396 4.84 -15.60 -9.11
C SER A 396 3.90 -16.30 -8.13
N HIS A 397 4.40 -16.91 -7.05
CA HIS A 397 3.55 -17.56 -6.05
C HIS A 397 2.75 -16.58 -5.20
N GLY A 398 3.29 -15.39 -4.90
CA GLY A 398 2.56 -14.37 -4.13
C GLY A 398 1.23 -14.02 -4.79
N SER A 399 0.15 -13.99 -3.99
CA SER A 399 -1.20 -13.71 -4.48
C SER A 399 -1.29 -12.37 -5.20
N VAL A 400 -2.07 -12.32 -6.28
CA VAL A 400 -2.46 -11.10 -6.99
C VAL A 400 -3.55 -10.36 -6.25
N LEU A 401 -4.41 -11.10 -5.56
CA LEU A 401 -5.56 -10.59 -4.83
C LEU A 401 -5.28 -10.62 -3.34
N ASP A 402 -5.83 -9.65 -2.62
CA ASP A 402 -6.01 -9.76 -1.18
C ASP A 402 -6.92 -10.94 -0.86
N ALA A 403 -6.84 -11.42 0.38
CA ALA A 403 -7.69 -12.47 0.90
C ALA A 403 -9.17 -12.17 0.59
N SER A 404 -9.92 -13.18 0.18
CA SER A 404 -11.37 -13.24 0.12
C SER A 404 -12.03 -12.89 1.45
N TYR A 405 -13.10 -12.10 1.37
CA TYR A 405 -14.04 -11.86 2.46
C TYR A 405 -14.65 -13.16 3.02
N TYR A 406 -14.67 -14.23 2.22
CA TYR A 406 -15.28 -15.53 2.56
C TYR A 406 -14.32 -16.55 3.20
N GLY A 407 -13.14 -16.15 3.68
CA GLY A 407 -12.35 -16.96 4.62
C GLY A 407 -11.12 -17.70 4.07
N ASP A 408 -10.27 -17.03 3.30
CA ASP A 408 -9.00 -17.58 2.80
C ASP A 408 -7.74 -16.99 3.49
N GLY A 409 -7.88 -16.21 4.55
CA GLY A 409 -6.79 -15.76 5.41
C GLY A 409 -6.88 -14.30 5.85
N PHE A 410 -5.75 -13.76 6.29
CA PHE A 410 -5.64 -12.36 6.70
C PHE A 410 -5.84 -11.43 5.49
N SER A 411 -6.78 -10.48 5.60
CA SER A 411 -6.97 -9.42 4.61
C SER A 411 -6.36 -8.10 5.06
N LEU A 412 -5.66 -7.44 4.14
CA LEU A 412 -5.10 -6.10 4.35
C LEU A 412 -6.13 -4.97 4.26
N PHE A 413 -7.16 -5.13 3.41
CA PHE A 413 -8.07 -4.04 3.04
C PHE A 413 -9.55 -4.43 3.08
N GLY A 414 -9.93 -5.46 3.86
CA GLY A 414 -11.31 -5.96 3.99
C GLY A 414 -11.71 -7.02 2.96
N GLY A 415 -10.82 -7.29 2.01
CA GLY A 415 -10.82 -8.50 1.20
C GLY A 415 -11.53 -8.40 -0.14
N THR A 416 -11.25 -9.37 -1.00
CA THR A 416 -11.94 -9.57 -2.26
C THR A 416 -13.33 -10.15 -1.99
N LEU A 417 -14.40 -9.60 -2.57
CA LEU A 417 -15.78 -9.97 -2.23
C LEU A 417 -16.72 -9.97 -3.43
N PHE A 418 -17.91 -10.53 -3.24
CA PHE A 418 -19.03 -10.33 -4.14
C PHE A 418 -20.08 -9.43 -3.49
N ALA A 419 -20.68 -8.56 -4.29
CA ALA A 419 -21.71 -7.64 -3.89
C ALA A 419 -22.85 -7.65 -4.91
N THR A 420 -23.98 -7.08 -4.52
CA THR A 420 -25.13 -6.90 -5.38
C THR A 420 -25.83 -5.57 -5.12
N HIS A 421 -26.69 -5.18 -6.03
CA HIS A 421 -27.55 -4.01 -5.86
C HIS A 421 -28.84 -4.39 -5.15
N VAL A 422 -29.29 -3.47 -4.32
CA VAL A 422 -30.62 -3.41 -3.74
C VAL A 422 -31.13 -1.98 -3.95
N PRO A 423 -32.43 -1.68 -3.77
CA PRO A 423 -32.92 -0.31 -3.94
C PRO A 423 -32.09 0.69 -3.12
N ASP A 424 -31.61 1.73 -3.81
CA ASP A 424 -30.81 2.84 -3.26
C ASP A 424 -29.46 2.47 -2.63
N SER A 425 -28.96 1.22 -2.78
CA SER A 425 -27.69 0.80 -2.17
C SER A 425 -27.00 -0.38 -2.90
N THR A 426 -25.77 -0.67 -2.48
CA THR A 426 -25.02 -1.87 -2.84
C THR A 426 -24.63 -2.59 -1.56
N VAL A 427 -24.90 -3.89 -1.49
CA VAL A 427 -24.63 -4.72 -0.31
C VAL A 427 -23.70 -5.88 -0.67
N VAL A 428 -22.90 -6.32 0.29
CA VAL A 428 -22.07 -7.53 0.14
C VAL A 428 -22.98 -8.76 0.17
N LEU A 429 -22.74 -9.72 -0.71
CA LEU A 429 -23.41 -11.02 -0.64
C LEU A 429 -22.83 -11.81 0.53
N GLU A 430 -23.66 -12.11 1.52
CA GLU A 430 -23.32 -12.92 2.68
C GLU A 430 -23.40 -14.40 2.33
N VAL A 431 -22.55 -15.23 2.96
CA VAL A 431 -22.49 -16.67 2.71
C VAL A 431 -22.53 -17.38 4.06
N PRO A 432 -23.58 -18.18 4.35
CA PRO A 432 -23.63 -18.97 5.57
C PRO A 432 -22.61 -20.12 5.50
N ASP A 433 -22.24 -20.65 6.67
CA ASP A 433 -21.24 -21.72 6.78
C ASP A 433 -21.58 -22.93 5.90
N GLY A 434 -20.70 -23.23 4.94
CA GLY A 434 -20.83 -24.38 4.05
C GLY A 434 -21.76 -24.20 2.84
N ALA A 435 -22.24 -22.98 2.57
CA ALA A 435 -23.02 -22.65 1.39
C ALA A 435 -22.19 -21.95 0.29
N ASP A 436 -22.85 -21.67 -0.84
CA ASP A 436 -22.28 -20.98 -2.00
C ASP A 436 -22.76 -19.51 -2.01
N ILE A 437 -21.98 -18.62 -2.64
CA ILE A 437 -22.41 -17.25 -2.93
C ILE A 437 -23.66 -17.30 -3.82
N ALA A 438 -24.75 -16.65 -3.45
CA ALA A 438 -26.03 -16.74 -4.18
C ALA A 438 -26.59 -15.36 -4.57
N PHE A 439 -27.32 -15.30 -5.69
CA PHE A 439 -28.05 -14.10 -6.16
C PHE A 439 -29.21 -14.48 -7.09
N SER A 440 -30.19 -13.58 -7.25
CA SER A 440 -31.48 -13.85 -7.89
C SER A 440 -31.79 -12.87 -9.05
N PRO A 441 -31.39 -13.17 -10.29
CA PRO A 441 -31.71 -12.34 -11.47
C PRO A 441 -33.16 -12.46 -11.95
N ASN A 442 -34.11 -12.02 -11.12
CA ASN A 442 -35.54 -12.15 -11.39
C ASN A 442 -36.19 -10.82 -11.87
N GLY A 443 -35.45 -9.70 -11.82
CA GLY A 443 -35.85 -8.37 -12.24
C GLY A 443 -36.65 -7.57 -11.22
N ASP A 444 -36.59 -7.93 -9.93
CA ASP A 444 -37.28 -7.23 -8.85
C ASP A 444 -36.47 -6.07 -8.22
N GLY A 445 -35.23 -5.87 -8.65
CA GLY A 445 -34.32 -4.84 -8.16
C GLY A 445 -33.48 -5.25 -6.95
N TYR A 446 -33.61 -6.48 -6.46
CA TYR A 446 -32.80 -7.06 -5.40
C TYR A 446 -31.98 -8.21 -5.96
N ALA A 447 -30.68 -8.23 -5.68
CA ALA A 447 -29.81 -9.33 -6.09
C ALA A 447 -29.79 -9.65 -7.60
N ASP A 448 -30.21 -8.71 -8.45
CA ASP A 448 -30.25 -8.89 -9.91
C ASP A 448 -28.86 -8.87 -10.60
N VAL A 449 -27.84 -8.44 -9.85
CA VAL A 449 -26.50 -8.19 -10.36
C VAL A 449 -25.46 -8.89 -9.49
N LEU A 450 -24.48 -9.55 -10.10
CA LEU A 450 -23.31 -10.03 -9.37
C LEU A 450 -22.13 -9.10 -9.64
N ALA A 451 -21.72 -8.34 -8.64
CA ALA A 451 -20.56 -7.47 -8.67
C ALA A 451 -19.38 -8.14 -7.97
N PHE A 452 -18.22 -8.21 -8.64
CA PHE A 452 -16.97 -8.65 -8.00
C PHE A 452 -16.16 -7.45 -7.57
N GLY A 453 -15.93 -7.31 -6.27
CA GLY A 453 -15.01 -6.33 -5.69
C GLY A 453 -13.62 -6.95 -5.52
N ALA A 454 -12.64 -6.49 -6.30
CA ALA A 454 -11.28 -7.03 -6.27
C ALA A 454 -10.31 -6.07 -5.59
N ILE A 455 -9.48 -6.59 -4.69
CA ILE A 455 -8.37 -5.84 -4.12
C ILE A 455 -7.08 -6.42 -4.67
N TYR A 456 -6.45 -5.71 -5.61
CA TYR A 456 -5.21 -6.17 -6.23
C TYR A 456 -4.03 -5.79 -5.35
N ILE A 457 -3.36 -6.76 -4.73
CA ILE A 457 -2.11 -6.51 -3.98
C ILE A 457 -0.88 -6.51 -4.91
N ARG A 458 -1.06 -6.88 -6.18
CA ARG A 458 -0.04 -6.84 -7.24
C ARG A 458 -0.61 -6.32 -8.55
N ASN A 459 0.24 -5.70 -9.37
CA ASN A 459 -0.14 -5.33 -10.74
C ASN A 459 -0.35 -6.59 -11.59
N ILE A 460 -1.38 -6.55 -12.44
CA ILE A 460 -1.59 -7.53 -13.51
C ILE A 460 -1.42 -6.87 -14.88
N LYS A 461 -0.88 -7.61 -15.83
CA LYS A 461 -0.77 -7.18 -17.22
C LYS A 461 -2.08 -7.34 -17.99
N GLY A 462 -2.95 -8.23 -17.51
CA GLY A 462 -4.24 -8.57 -18.08
C GLY A 462 -4.71 -9.93 -17.56
N GLY A 463 -5.72 -10.49 -18.18
CA GLY A 463 -6.23 -11.80 -17.79
C GLY A 463 -7.51 -12.18 -18.51
N THR A 464 -8.19 -13.19 -17.98
CA THR A 464 -9.50 -13.65 -18.43
C THR A 464 -10.38 -14.04 -17.25
N MET A 465 -11.66 -13.77 -17.34
CA MET A 465 -12.69 -14.38 -16.51
C MET A 465 -13.45 -15.39 -17.36
N THR A 466 -13.67 -16.59 -16.85
CA THR A 466 -14.50 -17.62 -17.49
C THR A 466 -15.61 -18.06 -16.54
N ILE A 467 -16.80 -18.29 -17.06
CA ILE A 467 -17.91 -18.92 -16.32
C ILE A 467 -18.14 -20.31 -16.90
N ARG A 468 -18.20 -21.32 -16.04
CA ARG A 468 -18.60 -22.68 -16.38
C ARG A 468 -19.92 -23.04 -15.73
N ASP A 469 -20.73 -23.83 -16.44
CA ASP A 469 -21.91 -24.48 -15.85
C ASP A 469 -21.52 -25.67 -14.97
N GLU A 470 -22.51 -26.31 -14.36
CA GLU A 470 -22.35 -27.52 -13.53
C GLU A 470 -21.75 -28.71 -14.29
N ALA A 471 -21.89 -28.76 -15.62
CA ALA A 471 -21.26 -29.78 -16.46
C ALA A 471 -19.77 -29.47 -16.77
N GLY A 472 -19.28 -28.29 -16.39
CA GLY A 472 -17.93 -27.80 -16.65
C GLY A 472 -17.75 -27.18 -18.04
N GLU A 473 -18.83 -26.92 -18.79
CA GLU A 473 -18.77 -26.26 -20.09
C GLU A 473 -18.55 -24.76 -19.92
N VAL A 474 -17.58 -24.18 -20.64
CA VAL A 474 -17.34 -22.73 -20.64
C VAL A 474 -18.43 -22.05 -21.46
N ILE A 475 -19.33 -21.38 -20.76
CA ILE A 475 -20.50 -20.70 -21.33
C ILE A 475 -20.27 -19.19 -21.48
N TYR A 476 -19.29 -18.63 -20.76
CA TYR A 476 -18.88 -17.25 -20.91
C TYR A 476 -17.37 -17.06 -20.73
N THR A 477 -16.82 -16.08 -21.45
CA THR A 477 -15.43 -15.63 -21.29
C THR A 477 -15.32 -14.14 -21.55
N ARG A 478 -14.57 -13.44 -20.71
CA ARG A 478 -14.27 -12.01 -20.83
C ARG A 478 -12.78 -11.76 -20.59
N SER A 479 -12.20 -10.81 -21.32
CA SER A 479 -10.83 -10.37 -21.06
C SER A 479 -10.78 -9.35 -19.91
N ILE A 480 -9.73 -9.46 -19.10
CA ILE A 480 -9.37 -8.51 -18.04
C ILE A 480 -8.20 -7.67 -18.58
N GLY A 481 -8.33 -6.34 -18.50
CA GLY A 481 -7.27 -5.41 -18.88
C GLY A 481 -6.14 -5.36 -17.84
N PRO A 482 -5.07 -4.59 -18.09
CA PRO A 482 -4.06 -4.34 -17.07
C PRO A 482 -4.68 -3.58 -15.89
N VAL A 483 -4.31 -3.95 -14.67
CA VAL A 483 -4.76 -3.30 -13.43
C VAL A 483 -3.55 -3.08 -12.53
N THR A 484 -3.48 -1.90 -11.92
CA THR A 484 -2.45 -1.56 -10.93
C THR A 484 -2.86 -2.04 -9.55
N LYS A 485 -1.89 -2.36 -8.71
CA LYS A 485 -2.16 -2.68 -7.30
C LYS A 485 -2.90 -1.53 -6.60
N THR A 486 -3.73 -1.89 -5.64
CA THR A 486 -4.37 -0.97 -4.69
C THR A 486 -3.31 -0.43 -3.73
N ILE A 487 -3.30 0.88 -3.52
CA ILE A 487 -2.40 1.57 -2.58
C ILE A 487 -3.28 2.47 -1.70
N GLY A 488 -3.87 1.90 -0.65
CA GLY A 488 -4.79 2.58 0.27
C GLY A 488 -6.11 1.84 0.48
N TYR A 489 -6.92 2.30 1.45
CA TYR A 489 -8.26 1.76 1.69
C TYR A 489 -9.21 2.16 0.55
N GLY A 490 -9.72 1.15 -0.15
CA GLY A 490 -10.71 1.32 -1.20
C GLY A 490 -10.79 0.10 -2.10
N LEU A 491 -12.01 -0.43 -2.28
CA LEU A 491 -12.27 -1.44 -3.29
C LEU A 491 -11.95 -0.82 -4.66
N SER A 492 -11.00 -1.42 -5.39
CA SER A 492 -10.86 -1.10 -6.80
C SER A 492 -12.11 -1.66 -7.50
N ALA A 493 -12.80 -0.82 -8.26
CA ALA A 493 -13.97 -1.26 -9.02
C ALA A 493 -13.58 -2.49 -9.87
N GLY A 494 -14.14 -3.65 -9.53
CA GLY A 494 -13.96 -4.85 -10.32
C GLY A 494 -14.91 -4.83 -11.51
N PHE A 495 -15.62 -5.93 -11.75
CA PHE A 495 -16.59 -5.99 -12.83
C PHE A 495 -17.96 -6.37 -12.27
N GLU A 496 -18.99 -5.83 -12.90
CA GLU A 496 -20.38 -6.21 -12.66
C GLU A 496 -20.83 -7.15 -13.78
N LEU A 497 -21.51 -8.21 -13.38
CA LEU A 497 -22.34 -9.04 -14.23
C LEU A 497 -23.78 -8.69 -13.87
N GLY A 498 -24.30 -7.63 -14.49
CA GLY A 498 -25.70 -7.30 -14.38
C GLY A 498 -26.53 -8.27 -15.21
N TRP A 499 -27.49 -8.95 -14.58
CA TRP A 499 -28.44 -9.83 -15.26
C TRP A 499 -29.76 -9.14 -15.59
N GLU A 500 -29.73 -7.82 -15.78
CA GLU A 500 -30.94 -7.08 -16.12
C GLU A 500 -31.20 -6.98 -17.63
N GLY A 501 -32.28 -7.61 -18.07
CA GLY A 501 -33.16 -7.08 -19.13
C GLY A 501 -32.72 -7.20 -20.60
N ASP A 502 -33.70 -7.04 -21.48
CA ASP A 502 -33.73 -7.55 -22.87
C ASP A 502 -32.81 -6.85 -23.90
N ASP A 503 -32.00 -5.85 -23.53
CA ASP A 503 -31.11 -5.13 -24.46
C ASP A 503 -29.64 -5.20 -24.02
N GLY A 504 -28.92 -6.24 -24.44
CA GLY A 504 -27.48 -6.35 -24.20
C GLY A 504 -26.95 -7.77 -24.16
N PHE A 505 -25.67 -7.90 -23.81
CA PHE A 505 -24.89 -9.13 -23.71
C PHE A 505 -25.65 -10.31 -23.06
N MET A 506 -26.54 -10.04 -22.11
CA MET A 506 -27.29 -11.03 -21.32
C MET A 506 -28.63 -11.48 -21.91
N ALA A 507 -29.26 -10.73 -22.82
CA ALA A 507 -30.42 -11.20 -23.57
C ALA A 507 -30.10 -12.44 -24.44
N ARG A 508 -28.81 -12.73 -24.66
CA ARG A 508 -28.31 -13.94 -25.34
C ARG A 508 -27.99 -15.11 -24.41
N TYR A 509 -27.87 -14.91 -23.10
CA TYR A 509 -27.46 -15.92 -22.12
C TYR A 509 -28.35 -15.80 -20.87
N ARG A 510 -29.57 -16.33 -20.92
CA ARG A 510 -30.32 -16.63 -19.69
C ARG A 510 -29.71 -17.87 -19.08
N PHE A 511 -29.02 -17.73 -17.95
CA PHE A 511 -28.43 -18.84 -17.21
C PHE A 511 -29.53 -19.41 -16.31
N PRO A 512 -29.91 -20.68 -16.45
CA PRO A 512 -30.89 -21.30 -15.56
C PRO A 512 -30.37 -21.38 -14.12
N ASP A 513 -31.29 -21.44 -13.16
CA ASP A 513 -30.97 -21.74 -11.76
C ASP A 513 -30.06 -22.96 -11.64
N GLY A 514 -29.04 -22.84 -10.81
CA GLY A 514 -27.98 -23.84 -10.72
C GLY A 514 -26.65 -23.28 -10.24
N LEU A 515 -25.65 -24.15 -10.23
CA LEU A 515 -24.30 -23.84 -9.81
C LEU A 515 -23.40 -23.49 -10.99
N TYR A 516 -22.60 -22.45 -10.79
CA TYR A 516 -21.65 -21.94 -11.75
C TYR A 516 -20.30 -21.73 -11.10
N THR A 517 -19.26 -21.95 -11.89
CA THR A 517 -17.88 -21.70 -11.45
C THR A 517 -17.32 -20.52 -12.22
N ILE A 518 -16.96 -19.46 -11.49
CA ILE A 518 -16.28 -18.29 -12.04
C ILE A 518 -14.78 -18.44 -11.78
N THR A 519 -13.99 -18.61 -12.84
CA THR A 519 -12.53 -18.62 -12.76
C THR A 519 -11.98 -17.31 -13.29
N PHE A 520 -11.22 -16.59 -12.47
CA PHE A 520 -10.34 -15.52 -12.90
C PHE A 520 -8.96 -16.09 -13.15
N THR A 521 -8.35 -15.75 -14.29
CA THR A 521 -6.96 -16.06 -14.61
C THR A 521 -6.24 -14.77 -14.91
N TYR A 522 -5.32 -14.39 -14.05
CA TYR A 522 -4.52 -13.18 -14.15
C TYR A 522 -3.18 -13.49 -14.78
N THR A 523 -2.76 -12.67 -15.74
CA THR A 523 -1.39 -12.66 -16.26
C THR A 523 -0.57 -11.66 -15.47
N LEU A 524 0.47 -12.16 -14.79
CA LEU A 524 1.37 -11.33 -14.00
C LEU A 524 2.21 -10.43 -14.92
N ASP A 525 2.55 -9.23 -14.44
CA ASP A 525 3.52 -8.35 -15.10
C ASP A 525 4.97 -8.77 -14.79
N PHE A 526 5.22 -10.09 -14.81
CA PHE A 526 6.48 -10.72 -14.42
C PHE A 526 6.71 -12.04 -15.18
N ARG A 527 7.83 -12.13 -15.93
CA ARG A 527 8.18 -13.21 -16.87
C ARG A 527 7.05 -13.51 -17.89
N SER A 528 7.39 -14.11 -19.03
CA SER A 528 6.38 -14.40 -20.05
C SER A 528 5.56 -15.62 -19.65
N GLY A 529 4.22 -15.51 -19.69
CA GLY A 529 3.31 -16.65 -19.54
C GLY A 529 3.01 -17.05 -18.09
N MET A 530 3.41 -16.26 -17.10
CA MET A 530 3.06 -16.51 -15.70
C MET A 530 1.62 -16.09 -15.45
N THR A 531 0.82 -17.03 -14.95
CA THR A 531 -0.58 -16.81 -14.64
C THR A 531 -0.94 -17.33 -13.25
N GLN A 532 -1.85 -16.64 -12.58
CA GLN A 532 -2.47 -17.09 -11.35
C GLN A 532 -3.98 -17.13 -11.53
N SER A 533 -4.63 -18.17 -11.01
CA SER A 533 -6.08 -18.31 -11.10
C SER A 533 -6.74 -18.31 -9.73
N HIS A 534 -7.91 -17.71 -9.66
CA HIS A 534 -8.80 -17.68 -8.49
C HIS A 534 -10.18 -18.15 -8.94
N GLU A 535 -10.78 -19.04 -8.17
CA GLU A 535 -12.03 -19.69 -8.54
C GLU A 535 -13.07 -19.53 -7.44
N TYR A 536 -14.29 -19.18 -7.84
CA TYR A 536 -15.42 -18.99 -6.95
C TYR A 536 -16.63 -19.75 -7.47
N THR A 537 -17.34 -20.42 -6.57
CA THR A 537 -18.63 -21.05 -6.87
C THR A 537 -19.75 -20.07 -6.56
N VAL A 538 -20.65 -19.89 -7.52
CA VAL A 538 -21.80 -18.99 -7.41
C VAL A 538 -23.07 -19.73 -7.82
N ARG A 539 -24.13 -19.54 -7.03
CA ARG A 539 -25.46 -20.06 -7.25
C ARG A 539 -26.36 -18.99 -7.85
N ILE A 540 -27.08 -19.38 -8.89
CA ILE A 540 -28.27 -18.65 -9.34
C ILE A 540 -29.48 -19.32 -8.71
N ASP A 541 -30.29 -18.53 -8.05
CA ASP A 541 -31.53 -19.00 -7.44
C ASP A 541 -32.61 -17.93 -7.59
N THR A 542 -33.65 -18.21 -8.38
CA THR A 542 -34.75 -17.27 -8.63
C THR A 542 -36.06 -17.70 -7.99
N GLU A 543 -36.04 -18.80 -7.23
CA GLU A 543 -37.21 -19.32 -6.56
C GLU A 543 -37.32 -18.73 -5.15
N ALA A 544 -38.55 -18.38 -4.74
CA ALA A 544 -38.77 -17.84 -3.41
C ALA A 544 -38.83 -18.96 -2.34
N PRO A 545 -38.46 -18.67 -1.08
CA PRO A 545 -38.45 -19.66 0.00
C PRO A 545 -39.73 -20.48 0.16
N VAL A 546 -39.58 -21.77 0.44
CA VAL A 546 -40.71 -22.67 0.67
C VAL A 546 -41.00 -22.79 2.16
N LEU A 547 -42.11 -22.19 2.61
CA LEU A 547 -42.66 -22.36 3.95
C LEU A 547 -43.00 -23.84 4.23
N THR A 548 -42.37 -24.41 5.24
CA THR A 548 -42.52 -25.81 5.67
C THR A 548 -43.34 -25.96 6.95
N ASP A 549 -43.29 -24.98 7.85
CA ASP A 549 -44.11 -24.93 9.06
C ASP A 549 -44.57 -23.49 9.35
N LEU A 550 -45.79 -23.37 9.83
CA LEU A 550 -46.40 -22.12 10.24
C LEU A 550 -47.51 -22.41 11.25
N SER A 551 -47.20 -22.21 12.52
CA SER A 551 -48.08 -22.61 13.62
C SER A 551 -48.03 -21.60 14.77
N LEU A 552 -49.14 -21.46 15.50
CA LEU A 552 -49.26 -20.57 16.66
C LEU A 552 -49.71 -21.38 17.87
N GLU A 553 -48.83 -21.56 18.84
CA GLU A 553 -49.11 -22.27 20.09
C GLU A 553 -48.74 -21.41 21.30
N ASP A 554 -49.67 -21.29 22.26
CA ASP A 554 -49.47 -20.53 23.50
C ASP A 554 -48.95 -19.08 23.33
N GLY A 555 -49.30 -18.44 22.20
CA GLY A 555 -48.86 -17.08 21.87
C GLY A 555 -47.50 -17.00 21.17
N VAL A 556 -46.86 -18.14 20.88
CA VAL A 556 -45.60 -18.22 20.14
C VAL A 556 -45.87 -18.67 18.71
N LEU A 557 -45.52 -17.81 17.74
CA LEU A 557 -45.57 -18.12 16.32
C LEU A 557 -44.29 -18.83 15.92
N THR A 558 -44.42 -20.05 15.42
CA THR A 558 -43.33 -20.80 14.78
C THR A 558 -43.42 -20.63 13.27
N VAL A 559 -42.31 -20.23 12.65
CA VAL A 559 -42.17 -20.17 11.18
C VAL A 559 -40.96 -21.01 10.80
N ALA A 560 -41.13 -21.94 9.87
CA ALA A 560 -40.04 -22.67 9.26
C ALA A 560 -40.13 -22.62 7.73
N ALA A 561 -38.99 -22.50 7.08
CA ALA A 561 -38.88 -22.47 5.64
C ALA A 561 -37.59 -23.15 5.19
N GLU A 562 -37.61 -23.60 3.94
CA GLU A 562 -36.45 -24.20 3.29
C GLU A 562 -36.23 -23.49 1.96
N ASP A 563 -34.96 -23.26 1.64
CA ASP A 563 -34.50 -22.73 0.37
C ASP A 563 -33.14 -23.34 0.01
N VAL A 564 -32.81 -23.44 -1.29
CA VAL A 564 -31.54 -24.05 -1.71
C VAL A 564 -30.34 -23.14 -1.48
N SER A 565 -30.56 -21.82 -1.43
CA SER A 565 -29.55 -20.85 -0.99
C SER A 565 -29.50 -20.67 0.53
N GLY A 566 -30.48 -21.23 1.27
CA GLY A 566 -30.63 -21.14 2.72
C GLY A 566 -31.44 -19.91 3.15
N ILE A 567 -31.97 -19.92 4.37
CA ILE A 567 -32.79 -18.82 4.89
C ILE A 567 -31.91 -17.77 5.58
N LYS A 568 -31.95 -16.54 5.06
CA LYS A 568 -31.23 -15.39 5.61
C LYS A 568 -31.98 -14.73 6.76
N ALA A 569 -33.27 -14.51 6.59
CA ALA A 569 -34.08 -13.83 7.60
C ALA A 569 -35.56 -14.26 7.54
N ILE A 570 -36.19 -14.24 8.71
CA ILE A 570 -37.65 -14.33 8.85
C ILE A 570 -38.10 -13.09 9.63
N VAL A 571 -38.94 -12.27 8.99
CA VAL A 571 -39.42 -11.00 9.51
C VAL A 571 -40.93 -11.08 9.73
N ILE A 572 -41.40 -10.61 10.89
CA ILE A 572 -42.81 -10.46 11.21
C ILE A 572 -43.15 -8.97 11.26
N LEU A 573 -44.18 -8.57 10.52
CA LEU A 573 -44.59 -7.17 10.36
C LEU A 573 -46.02 -6.96 10.86
N GLU A 574 -46.28 -5.81 11.47
CA GLU A 574 -47.65 -5.43 11.89
C GLU A 574 -48.51 -4.99 10.68
N HIS A 575 -47.87 -4.40 9.67
CA HIS A 575 -48.49 -3.85 8.47
C HIS A 575 -47.69 -4.24 7.22
N ASP A 576 -48.35 -4.24 6.07
CA ASP A 576 -47.76 -4.57 4.77
C ASP A 576 -46.65 -3.55 4.41
N GLY A 577 -45.38 -3.95 4.47
CA GLY A 577 -44.23 -3.13 4.12
C GLY A 577 -43.89 -1.96 5.07
N GLU A 578 -44.26 -2.04 6.36
CA GLU A 578 -43.87 -1.04 7.39
C GLU A 578 -42.97 -1.66 8.50
N ASP A 579 -42.66 -0.88 9.54
CA ASP A 579 -41.69 -1.22 10.61
C ASP A 579 -41.87 -2.66 11.18
N ALA A 580 -40.75 -3.39 11.31
CA ALA A 580 -40.72 -4.75 11.83
C ALA A 580 -41.26 -4.84 13.27
N PHE A 581 -42.21 -5.76 13.49
CA PHE A 581 -42.72 -6.10 14.82
C PHE A 581 -41.67 -6.90 15.60
N GLN A 582 -41.17 -7.97 14.96
CA GLN A 582 -40.08 -8.81 15.42
C GLN A 582 -39.33 -9.37 14.20
N GLU A 583 -38.03 -9.55 14.35
CA GLU A 583 -37.17 -10.08 13.29
C GLU A 583 -36.26 -11.17 13.87
N SER A 584 -36.13 -12.28 13.15
CA SER A 584 -35.12 -13.29 13.40
C SER A 584 -34.07 -13.19 12.30
N VAL A 585 -32.92 -12.60 12.65
CA VAL A 585 -31.75 -12.44 11.77
C VAL A 585 -30.76 -13.59 11.94
N THR A 586 -31.26 -14.77 12.31
CA THR A 586 -30.42 -15.95 12.49
C THR A 586 -30.55 -16.84 11.26
N ASP A 587 -29.42 -17.32 10.74
CA ASP A 587 -29.22 -18.41 9.77
C ASP A 587 -29.98 -19.69 10.17
N ALA A 588 -31.31 -19.60 10.25
CA ALA A 588 -32.16 -20.58 10.88
C ALA A 588 -33.36 -20.82 9.98
N ASP A 589 -33.44 -22.04 9.46
CA ASP A 589 -34.57 -22.58 8.72
C ASP A 589 -35.86 -22.61 9.56
N LYS A 590 -35.79 -22.24 10.84
CA LYS A 590 -36.89 -22.17 11.80
C LYS A 590 -36.67 -21.06 12.84
N ALA A 591 -37.67 -20.21 13.04
CA ALA A 591 -37.71 -19.18 14.06
C ALA A 591 -39.02 -19.21 14.87
N GLU A 592 -38.94 -18.73 16.11
CA GLU A 592 -40.07 -18.62 17.04
C GLU A 592 -40.22 -17.16 17.50
N PHE A 593 -41.45 -16.62 17.45
CA PHE A 593 -41.77 -15.22 17.73
C PHE A 593 -42.85 -15.11 18.81
N ASP A 594 -42.62 -14.31 19.85
CA ASP A 594 -43.58 -14.11 20.94
C ASP A 594 -44.61 -13.03 20.57
N LEU A 595 -45.84 -13.42 20.28
CA LEU A 595 -46.92 -12.52 19.90
C LEU A 595 -47.71 -11.96 21.08
N SER A 596 -47.28 -12.16 22.33
CA SER A 596 -48.05 -11.73 23.52
C SER A 596 -48.28 -10.22 23.62
N GLY A 597 -47.49 -9.41 22.90
CA GLY A 597 -47.65 -7.96 22.78
C GLY A 597 -48.45 -7.47 21.57
N PHE A 598 -48.87 -8.36 20.67
CA PHE A 598 -49.57 -8.00 19.44
C PHE A 598 -51.09 -7.90 19.67
N ASP A 599 -51.70 -6.77 19.31
CA ASP A 599 -53.13 -6.48 19.53
C ASP A 599 -53.96 -6.42 18.24
N GLY A 600 -53.37 -6.78 17.09
CA GLY A 600 -54.03 -6.85 15.79
C GLY A 600 -54.65 -8.21 15.44
N ASP A 601 -55.48 -8.22 14.39
CA ASP A 601 -56.12 -9.45 13.86
C ASP A 601 -55.32 -10.10 12.71
N THR A 602 -54.38 -9.37 12.10
CA THR A 602 -53.63 -9.80 10.92
C THR A 602 -52.15 -9.44 11.06
N LEU A 603 -51.28 -10.43 10.86
CA LEU A 603 -49.83 -10.26 10.76
C LEU A 603 -49.37 -10.47 9.33
N TYR A 604 -48.24 -9.89 8.99
CA TYR A 604 -47.53 -10.15 7.75
C TYR A 604 -46.20 -10.83 8.08
N TYR A 605 -45.73 -11.66 7.15
CA TYR A 605 -44.41 -12.25 7.26
C TYR A 605 -43.66 -12.09 5.95
N GLU A 606 -42.35 -11.94 6.07
CA GLU A 606 -41.39 -11.96 4.97
C GLU A 606 -40.32 -13.01 5.30
N ILE A 607 -40.04 -13.87 4.34
CA ILE A 607 -38.98 -14.87 4.44
C ILE A 607 -38.02 -14.58 3.31
N ILE A 608 -36.77 -14.31 3.66
CA ILE A 608 -35.72 -13.86 2.74
C ILE A 608 -34.64 -14.94 2.73
N ASP A 609 -34.23 -15.39 1.55
CA ASP A 609 -33.08 -16.30 1.39
C ASP A 609 -31.75 -15.54 1.18
N TYR A 610 -30.64 -16.26 1.02
CA TYR A 610 -29.33 -15.63 0.74
C TYR A 610 -29.18 -15.15 -0.71
N ALA A 611 -30.02 -15.60 -1.63
CA ALA A 611 -30.15 -15.01 -2.96
C ALA A 611 -31.01 -13.74 -2.98
N LEU A 612 -31.55 -13.32 -1.82
CA LEU A 612 -32.48 -12.22 -1.61
C LEU A 612 -33.87 -12.39 -2.25
N ASN A 613 -34.28 -13.61 -2.64
CA ASN A 613 -35.67 -13.84 -2.99
C ASN A 613 -36.53 -13.73 -1.73
N THR A 614 -37.68 -13.06 -1.86
CA THR A 614 -38.58 -12.82 -0.73
C THR A 614 -39.92 -13.50 -0.94
N ARG A 615 -40.32 -14.30 0.05
CA ARG A 615 -41.70 -14.77 0.18
C ARG A 615 -42.46 -13.92 1.17
N VAL A 616 -43.48 -13.23 0.68
CA VAL A 616 -44.41 -12.46 1.50
C VAL A 616 -45.70 -13.23 1.74
N GLY A 617 -46.29 -13.08 2.92
CA GLY A 617 -47.61 -13.62 3.23
C GLY A 617 -48.31 -12.89 4.35
N LYS A 618 -49.60 -13.21 4.54
CA LYS A 618 -50.43 -12.64 5.59
C LYS A 618 -51.12 -13.73 6.39
N LEU A 619 -51.29 -13.47 7.68
CA LEU A 619 -51.73 -14.43 8.67
C LEU A 619 -52.90 -13.84 9.45
N SER A 620 -53.99 -14.58 9.56
CA SER A 620 -55.04 -14.26 10.52
C SER A 620 -54.71 -14.96 11.84
N VAL A 621 -54.49 -14.20 12.90
CA VAL A 621 -54.17 -14.75 14.24
C VAL A 621 -55.29 -15.69 14.71
N ALA A 622 -56.54 -15.37 14.38
CA ALA A 622 -57.70 -16.19 14.72
C ALA A 622 -57.85 -17.48 13.88
N GLU A 623 -57.15 -17.58 12.75
CA GLU A 623 -57.12 -18.79 11.93
C GLU A 623 -55.97 -19.73 12.30
N LEU A 624 -54.82 -19.18 12.71
CA LEU A 624 -53.67 -19.97 13.18
C LEU A 624 -53.87 -20.57 14.58
N ALA A 625 -54.68 -19.93 15.43
CA ALA A 625 -55.00 -20.43 16.77
C ALA A 625 -56.08 -21.55 16.79
N LYS A 626 -56.54 -22.02 15.63
CA LYS A 626 -57.53 -23.10 15.48
C LYS A 626 -56.89 -24.37 14.96
#